data_AF-A0A4Y2CFP1-F1
#
_entry.id   AF-A0A4Y2CFP1-F1
#
_cell.length_a   1.000
_cell.length_b   1.000
_cell.length_c   1.000
_cell.angle_alpha   90.00
_cell.angle_beta   90.00
_cell.angle_gamma   90.00
#
_symmetry.space_group_name_H-M   'P 1'
#
loop_
_entity.id
_entity.type
_entity.pdbx_description
1 polymer ?
#
loop_
_entity_poly.entity_id
_entity_poly.type
_entity_poly.pdbx_seq_one_letter_code
_entity_poly.pdbx_strand_id
1 'polypeptide(L)'
;MRRHFEEVHPECKDKPTDFYRRKYIELSKVQKCISHHSKTVNEKALMASYLVSYRIAQAGPQTEAQTVAENLIKPCVKDIIEYMLDEKAAKVIDTIPLPNDTISQRIGESRECESYFNFSYKIH
;
A
#
# COMPACT_ATOMS: atom_id res chain seq x y z
N MET A 1 10.46 23.70 13.62
CA MET A 1 9.00 23.94 13.42
C MET A 1 8.72 25.24 12.68
N ARG A 2 8.93 26.43 13.25
CA ARG A 2 8.61 27.70 12.55
C ARG A 2 9.33 27.83 11.19
N ARG A 3 10.66 27.63 11.17
CA ARG A 3 11.47 27.63 9.94
C ARG A 3 11.02 26.59 8.89
N HIS A 4 10.60 25.41 9.33
CA HIS A 4 10.13 24.35 8.43
C HIS A 4 8.79 24.71 7.78
N PHE A 5 7.87 25.33 8.51
CA PHE A 5 6.66 25.90 7.90
C PHE A 5 6.99 27.07 6.97
N GLU A 6 8.00 27.87 7.28
CA GLU A 6 8.38 29.01 6.43
C GLU A 6 9.04 28.59 5.11
N GLU A 7 9.86 27.54 5.13
CA GLU A 7 10.65 27.09 3.98
C GLU A 7 9.94 26.01 3.16
N VAL A 8 9.17 25.11 3.80
CA VAL A 8 8.59 23.92 3.16
C VAL A 8 7.08 24.01 2.99
N HIS A 9 6.38 24.68 3.91
CA HIS A 9 4.92 24.82 3.90
C HIS A 9 4.46 26.25 4.16
N PRO A 10 4.89 27.23 3.34
CA PRO A 10 4.64 28.66 3.58
C PRO A 10 3.14 28.96 3.67
N GLU A 11 2.30 28.18 2.99
CA GLU A 11 0.84 28.25 3.07
C GLU A 11 0.31 28.02 4.50
N CYS A 12 1.08 27.33 5.35
CA CYS A 12 0.75 27.01 6.73
C CYS A 12 1.45 27.93 7.75
N LYS A 13 2.13 29.00 7.35
CA LYS A 13 2.90 29.85 8.27
C LYS A 13 2.03 30.65 9.26
N ASP A 14 0.93 31.22 8.78
CA ASP A 14 0.11 32.20 9.52
C ASP A 14 -1.31 31.70 9.84
N LYS A 15 -1.54 30.39 9.80
CA LYS A 15 -2.89 29.86 10.02
C LYS A 15 -3.28 29.90 11.50
N PRO A 16 -4.55 30.20 11.81
CA PRO A 16 -5.03 30.23 13.19
C PRO A 16 -5.03 28.81 13.79
N THR A 17 -4.91 28.70 15.11
CA THR A 17 -4.88 27.42 15.84
C THR A 17 -6.07 26.50 15.49
N ASP A 18 -7.24 27.07 15.22
CA ASP A 18 -8.45 26.33 14.81
C ASP A 18 -8.32 25.63 13.45
N PHE A 19 -7.45 26.11 12.56
CA PHE A 19 -7.12 25.40 11.32
C PHE A 19 -6.46 24.05 11.61
N TYR A 20 -5.46 24.04 12.49
CA TYR A 20 -4.75 22.79 12.84
C TYR A 20 -5.62 21.87 13.69
N ARG A 21 -6.47 22.42 14.56
CA ARG A 21 -7.46 21.63 15.31
C ARG A 21 -8.39 20.88 14.35
N ARG A 22 -8.90 21.55 13.32
CA ARG A 22 -9.74 20.91 12.28
C ARG A 22 -8.98 19.85 11.51
N LYS A 23 -7.75 20.17 11.07
CA LYS A 23 -6.89 19.20 10.36
C LYS A 23 -6.56 17.98 11.21
N TYR A 24 -6.31 18.17 12.51
CA TYR A 24 -6.08 17.08 13.45
C TYR A 24 -7.31 16.18 13.60
N ILE A 25 -8.51 16.76 13.67
CA ILE A 25 -9.76 15.99 13.73
C ILE A 25 -9.99 15.20 12.43
N GLU A 26 -9.74 15.81 11.27
CA GLU A 26 -9.79 15.12 9.97
C GLU A 26 -8.82 13.95 9.91
N LEU A 27 -7.55 14.19 10.26
CA LEU A 27 -6.51 13.16 10.31
C LEU A 27 -6.87 12.04 11.29
N SER A 28 -7.39 12.38 12.46
CA SER A 28 -7.82 11.39 13.46
C SER A 28 -8.97 10.52 12.96
N LYS A 29 -9.90 11.07 12.16
CA LYS A 29 -10.99 10.30 11.53
C LYS A 29 -10.44 9.35 10.47
N VAL A 30 -9.54 9.84 9.61
CA VAL A 30 -8.86 9.02 8.59
C VAL A 30 -8.05 7.90 9.26
N GLN A 31 -7.28 8.21 10.30
CA GLN A 31 -6.48 7.24 11.05
C GLN A 31 -7.35 6.18 11.73
N LYS A 32 -8.51 6.55 12.29
CA LYS A 32 -9.48 5.59 12.83
C LYS A 32 -10.07 4.70 11.74
N CYS A 33 -10.38 5.26 10.57
CA CYS A 33 -10.89 4.51 9.42
C CYS A 33 -9.85 3.49 8.91
N ILE A 34 -8.60 3.94 8.75
CA ILE A 34 -7.47 3.09 8.36
C ILE A 34 -7.22 2.02 9.42
N SER A 35 -7.20 2.37 10.71
CA SER A 35 -7.01 1.39 11.80
C SER A 35 -8.14 0.36 11.88
N HIS A 36 -9.38 0.78 11.60
CA HIS A 36 -10.51 -0.13 11.52
C HIS A 36 -10.37 -1.11 10.33
N HIS A 37 -9.97 -0.61 9.15
CA HIS A 37 -9.74 -1.44 7.97
C HIS A 37 -8.46 -2.28 8.05
N SER A 38 -7.43 -1.84 8.78
CA SER A 38 -6.17 -2.57 8.92
C SER A 38 -6.34 -3.77 9.85
N LYS A 39 -7.24 -3.69 10.84
CA LYS A 39 -7.60 -4.83 11.72
C LYS A 39 -8.28 -5.98 10.98
N THR A 40 -8.81 -5.73 9.79
CA THR A 40 -9.50 -6.74 8.96
C THR A 40 -8.61 -7.37 7.89
N VAL A 41 -7.38 -6.86 7.67
CA VAL A 41 -6.45 -7.46 6.71
C VAL A 41 -5.69 -8.59 7.40
N ASN A 42 -5.92 -9.82 6.95
CA ASN A 42 -5.15 -10.98 7.39
C ASN A 42 -3.67 -10.79 7.01
N GLU A 43 -2.77 -10.80 7.99
CA GLU A 43 -1.32 -10.64 7.77
C GLU A 43 -0.77 -11.61 6.72
N LYS A 44 -1.31 -12.84 6.65
CA LYS A 44 -0.93 -13.83 5.63
C LYS A 44 -1.39 -13.39 4.23
N ALA A 45 -2.56 -12.79 4.10
CA ALA A 45 -3.05 -12.26 2.83
C ALA A 45 -2.23 -11.05 2.37
N LEU A 46 -1.80 -10.20 3.31
CA LEU A 46 -0.90 -9.07 3.02
C LEU A 46 0.47 -9.56 2.53
N MET A 47 1.08 -10.52 3.23
CA MET A 47 2.35 -11.09 2.82
C MET A 47 2.26 -11.82 1.47
N ALA A 48 1.16 -12.54 1.23
CA ALA A 48 0.92 -13.16 -0.07
C ALA A 48 0.81 -12.12 -1.20
N SER A 49 0.07 -11.02 -0.96
CA SER A 49 -0.03 -9.90 -1.90
C SER A 49 1.33 -9.27 -2.23
N TYR A 50 2.18 -9.08 -1.22
CA TYR A 50 3.54 -8.58 -1.41
C TYR A 50 4.38 -9.53 -2.28
N LEU A 51 4.36 -10.84 -1.99
CA LEU A 51 5.11 -11.84 -2.76
C LEU A 51 4.66 -11.91 -4.22
N VAL A 52 3.35 -11.85 -4.46
CA VAL A 52 2.78 -11.82 -5.82
C VAL A 52 3.24 -10.57 -6.56
N SER A 53 3.14 -9.40 -5.91
CA SER A 53 3.55 -8.12 -6.49
C SER A 53 5.05 -8.09 -6.83
N TYR A 54 5.90 -8.62 -5.95
CA TYR A 54 7.34 -8.71 -6.17
C TYR A 54 7.70 -9.60 -7.36
N ARG A 55 6.98 -10.71 -7.57
CA ARG A 55 7.17 -11.59 -8.72
C ARG A 55 6.70 -10.94 -10.02
N ILE A 56 5.54 -10.28 -9.99
CA ILE A 56 5.02 -9.52 -11.13
C ILE A 56 6.02 -8.44 -11.57
N ALA A 57 6.59 -7.70 -10.61
CA ALA A 57 7.58 -6.66 -10.89
C ALA A 57 8.88 -7.19 -11.54
N GLN A 58 9.24 -8.45 -11.31
CA GLN A 58 10.38 -9.10 -11.96
C GLN A 58 10.06 -9.69 -13.34
N ALA A 59 8.80 -10.00 -13.60
CA ALA A 59 8.39 -10.75 -14.79
C ALA A 59 8.38 -9.91 -16.08
N GLY A 60 8.31 -8.57 -15.98
CA GLY A 60 8.28 -7.69 -17.15
C GLY A 60 7.42 -6.45 -16.93
N PRO A 61 6.93 -5.81 -18.02
CA PRO A 61 6.05 -4.65 -17.92
C PRO A 61 4.86 -4.92 -16.99
N GLN A 62 4.69 -4.04 -15.99
CA GLN A 62 3.74 -4.26 -14.89
C GLN A 62 2.30 -4.51 -15.39
N THR A 63 1.86 -3.78 -16.40
CA THR A 63 0.49 -3.84 -16.93
C THR A 63 0.15 -5.20 -17.53
N GLU A 64 1.08 -5.82 -18.24
CA GLU A 64 0.88 -7.13 -18.87
C GLU A 64 0.96 -8.25 -17.83
N ALA A 65 1.97 -8.19 -16.94
CA ALA A 65 2.16 -9.19 -15.90
C ALA A 65 1.03 -9.16 -14.85
N GLN A 66 0.48 -7.99 -14.51
CA GLN A 66 -0.72 -7.86 -13.68
C GLN A 66 -1.91 -8.50 -14.38
N THR A 67 -2.18 -8.14 -15.63
CA THR A 67 -3.31 -8.70 -16.41
C THR A 67 -3.28 -10.23 -16.44
N VAL A 68 -2.10 -10.83 -16.64
CA VAL A 68 -1.92 -12.30 -16.61
C VAL A 68 -2.13 -12.87 -15.21
N ALA A 69 -1.64 -12.19 -14.16
CA ALA A 69 -1.84 -12.63 -12.79
C ALA A 69 -3.32 -12.63 -12.38
N GLU A 70 -4.08 -11.59 -12.76
CA GLU A 70 -5.49 -11.45 -12.39
C GLU A 70 -6.39 -12.41 -13.18
N ASN A 71 -6.22 -12.45 -14.51
CA ASN A 71 -7.16 -13.13 -15.40
C ASN A 71 -6.82 -14.60 -15.65
N LEU A 72 -5.58 -15.02 -15.39
CA LEU A 72 -5.14 -16.39 -15.64
C LEU A 72 -4.61 -17.08 -14.39
N ILE A 73 -3.60 -16.51 -13.72
CA ILE A 73 -2.95 -17.22 -12.60
C ILE A 73 -3.88 -17.37 -11.39
N LYS A 74 -4.57 -16.29 -10.99
CA LYS A 74 -5.50 -16.33 -9.86
C LYS A 74 -6.62 -17.37 -10.03
N PRO A 75 -7.37 -17.43 -11.15
CA PRO A 75 -8.36 -18.49 -11.35
C PRO A 75 -7.73 -19.88 -11.41
N CYS A 76 -6.59 -20.07 -12.09
CA CYS A 76 -5.93 -21.38 -12.11
C CYS A 76 -5.51 -21.89 -10.71
N VAL A 77 -4.96 -21.00 -9.86
CA VAL A 77 -4.60 -21.37 -8.48
C VAL A 77 -5.85 -21.72 -7.67
N LYS A 78 -6.95 -20.98 -7.90
CA LYS A 78 -8.22 -21.24 -7.23
C LYS A 78 -8.79 -22.61 -7.62
N ASP A 79 -8.83 -22.93 -8.90
CA ASP A 79 -9.31 -24.22 -9.40
C ASP A 79 -8.48 -25.36 -8.80
N ILE A 80 -7.15 -25.26 -8.83
CA ILE A 80 -6.25 -26.28 -8.24
C ILE A 80 -6.55 -26.49 -6.76
N ILE A 81 -6.70 -25.42 -5.98
CA ILE A 81 -6.97 -25.51 -4.53
C ILE A 81 -8.36 -26.08 -4.26
N GLU A 82 -9.36 -25.70 -5.05
CA GLU A 82 -10.72 -26.20 -4.91
C GLU A 82 -10.80 -27.71 -5.16
N TYR A 83 -10.13 -28.20 -6.22
CA TYR A 83 -10.09 -29.63 -6.55
C TYR A 83 -9.19 -30.45 -5.62
N MET A 84 -8.04 -29.91 -5.18
CA MET A 84 -7.06 -30.68 -4.40
C MET A 84 -7.25 -30.61 -2.89
N LEU A 85 -7.85 -29.52 -2.38
CA LEU A 85 -8.00 -29.29 -0.95
C LEU A 85 -9.48 -29.25 -0.58
N ASP A 86 -10.11 -28.10 -0.76
CA ASP A 86 -11.55 -27.90 -0.61
C ASP A 86 -11.97 -26.48 -1.07
N GLU A 87 -13.27 -26.28 -1.23
CA GLU A 87 -13.88 -25.00 -1.62
C GLU A 87 -13.61 -23.87 -0.60
N LYS A 88 -13.45 -24.20 0.70
CA LYS A 88 -13.20 -23.19 1.74
C LYS A 88 -11.79 -22.63 1.64
N ALA A 89 -10.80 -23.48 1.34
CA ALA A 89 -9.43 -23.08 1.09
C ALA A 89 -9.32 -22.23 -0.18
N ALA A 90 -10.10 -22.55 -1.22
CA ALA A 90 -10.11 -21.79 -2.47
C ALA A 90 -10.61 -20.35 -2.27
N LYS A 91 -11.62 -20.13 -1.41
CA LYS A 91 -12.15 -18.80 -1.07
C LYS A 91 -11.12 -17.89 -0.39
N VAL A 92 -10.07 -18.45 0.22
CA VAL A 92 -8.99 -17.64 0.83
C VAL A 92 -8.20 -16.88 -0.23
N ILE A 93 -8.10 -17.40 -1.46
CA ILE A 93 -7.39 -16.74 -2.56
C ILE A 93 -8.07 -15.44 -2.99
N ASP A 94 -9.39 -15.36 -2.87
CA ASP A 94 -10.15 -14.15 -3.18
C ASP A 94 -9.83 -13.02 -2.19
N THR A 95 -9.42 -13.35 -0.96
CA THR A 95 -9.05 -12.38 0.07
C THR A 95 -7.68 -11.73 -0.15
N ILE A 96 -6.87 -12.27 -1.07
CA ILE A 96 -5.58 -11.68 -1.42
C ILE A 96 -5.83 -10.47 -2.31
N PRO A 97 -5.58 -9.23 -1.83
CA PRO A 97 -5.70 -8.05 -2.66
C PRO A 97 -4.59 -8.11 -3.71
N LEU A 98 -4.97 -8.06 -4.99
CA LEU A 98 -4.02 -7.88 -6.08
C LEU A 98 -3.68 -6.38 -6.23
N PRO A 99 -2.47 -6.05 -6.71
CA PRO A 99 -2.06 -4.67 -6.99
C PRO A 99 -2.94 -4.02 -8.07
N ASN A 100 -4.05 -3.41 -7.68
CA ASN A 100 -4.88 -2.59 -8.57
C ASN A 100 -4.45 -1.13 -8.41
N ASP A 101 -3.63 -0.60 -9.32
CA ASP A 101 -3.06 0.77 -9.44
C ASP A 101 -2.42 1.44 -8.20
N THR A 102 -2.69 0.93 -7.01
CA THR A 102 -2.35 1.50 -5.69
C THR A 102 -0.98 0.99 -5.22
N ILE A 103 -0.46 -0.09 -5.83
CA ILE A 103 0.87 -0.63 -5.54
C ILE A 103 1.96 0.06 -6.38
N SER A 104 1.62 0.66 -7.52
CA SER A 104 2.50 1.61 -8.20
C SER A 104 2.89 2.77 -7.27
N GLN A 105 1.94 3.21 -6.41
CA GLN A 105 2.20 4.19 -5.36
C GLN A 105 3.11 3.65 -4.26
N ARG A 106 2.95 2.39 -3.83
CA ARG A 106 3.82 1.76 -2.80
C ARG A 106 5.25 1.48 -3.27
N ILE A 107 5.43 1.07 -4.52
CA ILE A 107 6.77 0.86 -5.10
C ILE A 107 7.44 2.21 -5.41
N GLY A 108 6.67 3.23 -5.82
CA GLY A 108 7.14 4.62 -5.93
C GLY A 108 7.61 5.18 -4.57
N GLU A 109 6.80 5.01 -3.53
CA GLU A 109 7.14 5.38 -2.15
C GLU A 109 8.41 4.66 -1.66
N SER A 110 8.62 3.38 -2.02
CA SER A 110 9.86 2.68 -1.64
C SER A 110 11.10 3.26 -2.32
N ARG A 111 11.01 3.76 -3.56
CA ARG A 111 12.12 4.46 -4.24
C ARG A 111 12.34 5.88 -3.67
N GLU A 112 11.27 6.57 -3.25
CA GLU A 112 11.36 7.88 -2.61
C GLU A 112 11.89 7.78 -1.18
N CYS A 113 11.47 6.78 -0.39
CA CYS A 113 11.98 6.51 0.95
C CYS A 113 13.48 6.18 0.95
N GLU A 114 13.98 5.51 -0.08
CA GLU A 114 15.43 5.29 -0.26
C GLU A 114 16.18 6.61 -0.46
N SER A 115 15.58 7.59 -1.12
CA SER A 115 16.19 8.93 -1.29
C SER A 115 16.18 9.75 0.01
N TYR A 116 15.11 9.64 0.83
CA TYR A 116 15.06 10.23 2.18
C TYR A 116 16.05 9.58 3.15
N PHE A 117 16.23 8.26 3.09
CA PHE A 117 17.19 7.54 3.93
C PHE A 117 18.64 7.88 3.55
N ASN A 118 18.93 8.01 2.25
CA ASN A 118 20.24 8.43 1.75
C ASN A 118 20.55 9.92 2.00
N PHE A 119 19.54 10.79 2.07
CA PHE A 119 19.74 12.19 2.47
C PHE A 119 20.06 12.32 3.96
N SER A 120 19.43 11.52 4.81
CA SER A 120 19.65 11.53 6.27
C SER A 120 21.02 10.97 6.68
N TYR A 121 21.65 10.11 5.87
CA TYR A 121 22.98 9.53 6.14
C TYR A 121 24.15 10.29 5.52
N LYS A 122 23.89 11.39 4.81
CA LYS A 122 24.93 12.26 4.23
C LYS A 122 25.20 13.54 5.02
N ILE A 123 24.57 13.70 6.18
CA ILE A 123 24.83 14.79 7.14
C ILE A 123 25.40 14.23 8.44
N HIS A 124 26.43 13.39 8.32
CA HIS A 124 27.43 13.14 9.36
C HIS A 124 28.79 12.93 8.71
#